data_AF-A0A519KSM0-F1
#
_entry.id   AF-A0A519KSM0-F1
#
_cell.length_a   1.000
_cell.length_b   1.000
_cell.length_c   1.000
_cell.angle_alpha   90.00
_cell.angle_beta   90.00
_cell.angle_gamma   90.00
#
_symmetry.space_group_name_H-M   'P 1'
#
loop_
_entity.id
_entity.type
_entity.pdbx_description
1 polymer ?
#
loop_
_entity_poly.entity_id
_entity_poly.type
_entity_poly.pdbx_seq_one_letter_code
_entity_poly.pdbx_strand_id
1 'polypeptide(L)' 'MSVRNDHHQKTTVAPAIIAGVGVHTGDRVRLAVRPAPTGTGIVFVRTDITDRDNRIPVSGEAV' A
#
# COMPACT_ATOMS: atom_id res chain seq x y z
N MET A 1 -14.55 3.83 29.93
CA MET A 1 -13.21 3.99 29.34
C MET A 1 -13.38 4.74 28.04
N SER A 2 -13.12 6.05 28.01
CA SER A 2 -13.37 6.88 26.84
C SER A 2 -12.32 6.59 25.77
N VAL A 3 -12.74 6.11 24.61
CA VAL A 3 -11.85 5.93 23.45
C VAL A 3 -11.44 7.32 23.00
N ARG A 4 -10.16 7.68 23.17
CA ARG A 4 -9.64 8.91 22.55
C ARG A 4 -9.68 8.71 21.04
N ASN A 5 -10.54 9.47 20.37
CA ASN A 5 -10.57 9.49 18.92
C ASN A 5 -9.37 10.31 18.44
N ASP A 6 -8.26 9.62 18.21
CA ASP A 6 -7.06 10.22 17.64
C ASP A 6 -7.20 10.26 16.12
N HIS A 7 -7.60 11.44 15.63
CA HIS A 7 -7.82 11.75 14.21
C HIS A 7 -6.54 12.10 13.44
N HIS A 8 -5.35 11.82 13.98
CA HIS A 8 -4.12 12.02 13.23
C HIS A 8 -3.97 10.98 12.10
N GLN A 9 -3.37 11.40 10.98
CA GLN A 9 -2.99 10.48 9.92
C GLN A 9 -1.99 9.45 10.45
N LYS A 10 -2.10 8.21 9.97
CA LYS A 10 -1.27 7.09 10.42
C LYS A 10 -0.55 6.48 9.23
N THR A 11 0.68 6.04 9.49
CA THR A 11 1.48 5.26 8.56
C THR A 11 2.16 4.12 9.33
N THR A 12 2.79 3.19 8.62
CA THR A 12 3.55 2.12 9.28
C THR A 12 4.82 2.68 9.91
N VAL A 13 5.23 2.16 11.08
CA VAL A 13 6.47 2.60 11.74
C VAL A 13 7.73 2.14 10.99
N ALA A 14 7.64 1.01 10.31
CA ALA A 14 8.70 0.40 9.51
C ALA A 14 8.09 -0.46 8.39
N PRO A 15 8.86 -0.83 7.36
CA PRO A 15 8.35 -1.69 6.30
C PRO A 15 7.88 -3.06 6.81
N ALA A 16 6.67 -3.46 6.41
CA ALA A 16 6.18 -4.83 6.57
C ALA A 16 6.33 -5.60 5.25
N ILE A 17 6.99 -6.75 5.29
CA ILE A 17 7.28 -7.57 4.11
C ILE A 17 6.49 -8.88 4.18
N ILE A 18 5.80 -9.19 3.09
CA ILE A 18 4.91 -10.36 2.99
C ILE A 18 5.29 -11.13 1.73
N ALA A 19 5.37 -12.45 1.83
CA ALA A 19 5.48 -13.34 0.68
C ALA A 19 4.22 -14.20 0.60
N GLY A 20 3.70 -14.40 -0.61
CA GLY A 20 2.48 -15.16 -0.82
C GLY A 20 2.26 -15.55 -2.27
N VAL A 21 1.05 -16.03 -2.56
CA VAL A 21 0.62 -16.45 -3.90
C VAL A 21 -0.60 -15.64 -4.30
N GLY A 22 -0.60 -15.11 -5.53
CA GLY A 22 -1.74 -14.39 -6.09
C GLY A 22 -2.92 -15.34 -6.28
N VAL A 23 -4.08 -15.02 -5.68
CA VAL A 23 -5.25 -15.92 -5.67
C VAL A 23 -5.78 -16.25 -7.07
N HIS A 24 -5.65 -15.33 -8.04
CA HIS A 24 -6.13 -15.52 -9.40
C HIS A 24 -5.05 -15.99 -10.38
N THR A 25 -3.81 -15.53 -10.22
CA THR A 25 -2.74 -15.85 -11.17
C THR A 25 -1.92 -17.08 -10.78
N GLY A 26 -1.90 -17.43 -9.48
CA GLY A 26 -1.03 -18.47 -8.95
C GLY A 26 0.45 -18.04 -8.82
N ASP A 27 0.78 -16.79 -9.15
CA ASP A 27 2.17 -16.32 -9.12
C ASP A 27 2.65 -16.11 -7.69
N ARG A 28 3.95 -16.37 -7.47
CA ARG A 28 4.63 -15.98 -6.23
C ARG A 28 4.84 -14.47 -6.22
N VAL A 29 4.39 -13.81 -5.17
CA VAL A 29 4.49 -12.36 -5.01
C VAL A 29 5.19 -12.01 -3.70
N ARG A 30 5.98 -10.93 -3.74
CA ARG A 30 6.53 -10.27 -2.55
C ARG A 30 5.93 -8.87 -2.45
N LEU A 31 5.19 -8.60 -1.37
CA LEU A 31 4.59 -7.31 -1.06
C LEU A 31 5.41 -6.61 0.02
N ALA A 32 5.60 -5.30 -0.12
CA ALA A 32 6.17 -4.45 0.90
C ALA A 32 5.22 -3.27 1.19
N VAL A 33 4.70 -3.19 2.42
CA VAL A 33 4.00 -1.99 2.90
C VAL A 33 5.05 -1.09 3.54
N ARG A 34 5.20 0.14 3.04
CA ARG A 34 6.25 1.07 3.48
C ARG A 34 5.65 2.30 4.16
N PRO A 35 6.38 2.93 5.10
CA PRO A 35 5.99 4.24 5.64
C PRO A 35 5.86 5.26 4.51
N ALA A 36 4.93 6.20 4.68
CA ALA A 36 4.70 7.29 3.75
C ALA A 36 4.42 8.61 4.52
N PRO A 37 4.82 9.77 3.98
CA PRO A 37 4.51 11.06 4.58
C PRO A 37 3.00 11.32 4.68
N THR A 38 2.62 12.21 5.59
CA THR A 38 1.26 12.77 5.70
C THR A 38 0.80 13.32 4.34
N GLY A 39 -0.46 13.08 4.00
CA GLY A 39 -1.09 13.52 2.75
C GLY A 39 -0.91 12.57 1.56
N THR A 40 -0.13 11.49 1.69
CA THR A 40 0.10 10.54 0.58
C THR A 40 -1.14 9.74 0.21
N GLY A 41 -2.02 9.43 1.18
CA GLY A 41 -3.06 8.42 1.01
C GLY A 41 -2.49 7.01 0.88
N ILE A 42 -3.23 6.10 0.22
CA ILE A 42 -2.76 4.74 -0.11
C ILE A 42 -2.39 4.71 -1.59
N VAL A 43 -1.21 4.18 -1.91
CA VAL A 43 -0.71 4.05 -3.28
C VAL A 43 -0.18 2.64 -3.48
N PHE A 44 -0.75 1.91 -4.43
CA PHE A 44 -0.16 0.65 -4.89
C PHE A 44 0.97 0.94 -5.88
N VAL A 45 2.06 0.18 -5.81
CA VAL A 45 3.20 0.33 -6.74
C VAL A 45 3.52 -1.02 -7.36
N ARG A 46 3.38 -1.12 -8.67
CA ARG A 46 3.72 -2.31 -9.47
C ARG A 46 5.20 -2.29 -9.82
N THR A 47 6.05 -2.75 -8.90
CA THR A 47 7.51 -2.67 -9.07
C THR A 47 8.07 -3.49 -10.23
N ASP A 48 7.27 -4.40 -10.77
CA ASP A 48 7.56 -5.17 -11.98
C ASP A 48 7.37 -4.37 -13.28
N ILE A 49 6.65 -3.24 -13.25
CA ILE A 49 6.52 -2.32 -14.38
C ILE A 49 7.63 -1.27 -14.29
N THR A 50 8.48 -1.21 -15.32
CA THR A 50 9.68 -0.36 -15.35
C THR A 50 9.75 0.62 -16.53
N ASP A 51 8.80 0.54 -17.48
CA ASP A 51 8.79 1.27 -18.75
C ASP A 51 7.76 2.43 -18.78
N ARG A 52 6.97 2.58 -17.72
CA ARG A 52 5.93 3.60 -17.57
C ARG A 52 5.64 3.86 -16.08
N ASP A 53 4.74 4.80 -15.80
CA ASP A 53 4.28 5.04 -14.43
C ASP A 53 3.64 3.76 -13.87
N ASN A 54 4.11 3.36 -12.69
CA ASN A 54 3.72 2.14 -12.01
C ASN A 54 3.03 2.40 -10.67
N ARG A 55 2.71 3.67 -10.38
CA ARG A 55 2.03 4.11 -9.16
C ARG A 55 0.53 4.22 -9.44
N ILE A 56 -0.27 3.64 -8.56
CA ILE A 56 -1.73 3.66 -8.64
C ILE A 56 -2.24 4.24 -7.32
N PRO A 57 -2.50 5.56 -7.25
CA PRO A 57 -3.17 6.18 -6.11
C PRO A 57 -4.57 5.60 -5.94
N VAL A 58 -4.94 5.27 -4.72
CA VAL A 58 -6.29 4.76 -4.43
C VAL A 58 -7.28 5.91 -4.43
N SER A 59 -8.26 5.86 -5.34
CA SER A 59 -9.44 6.74 -5.36
C SER A 59 -10.66 5.97 -5.88
N GLY A 60 -11.85 6.56 -5.78
CA GLY A 60 -13.09 5.92 -6.26
C GLY A 60 -13.14 5.79 -7.79
N GLU A 61 -12.41 6.66 -8.49
CA GLU A 61 -12.30 6.71 -9.95
C GLU A 61 -11.29 5.69 -10.50
N ALA A 62 -10.51 5.05 -9.63
CA ALA A 62 -9.44 4.10 -9.98
C ALA A 62 -9.87 2.62 -9.88
N VAL A 63 -11.19 2.34 -9.85
CA VAL A 63 -11.79 1.00 -9.70
C VAL A 63 -12.44 0.53 -11.00
#